data_AF-A0ABD2N5R2-F1
#
_entry.id   AF-A0ABD2N5R2-F1
#
_cell.length_a   1.000
_cell.length_b   1.000
_cell.length_c   1.000
_cell.angle_alpha   90.00
_cell.angle_beta   90.00
_cell.angle_gamma   90.00
#
_symmetry.space_group_name_H-M   'P 1'
#
loop_
_entity.id
_entity.type
_entity.pdbx_description
1 polymer ?
#
loop_
_entity_poly.entity_id
_entity_poly.type
_entity_poly.pdbx_seq_one_letter_code
_entity_poly.pdbx_strand_id
1 'polypeptide(L)'
;MELIDFGEKIENKSSGNQKLFYSIVKNLLQEKKQPSVEVRNKEGELLDKKEHINRRWKAYSMELLGGKENNTKGEEGRDEDRRITSRDEVAEEQITNGEIVEAITKMKNGTATGCDGMNTEI
;
A
#
# COMPACT_ATOMS: atom_id res chain seq x y z
N MET A 1 9.97 -3.38 27.65
CA MET A 1 10.55 -4.56 28.31
C MET A 1 11.40 -5.41 27.35
N GLU A 2 11.06 -5.47 26.05
CA GLU A 2 11.78 -6.31 25.07
C GLU A 2 13.20 -5.84 24.68
N LEU A 3 13.51 -4.54 24.76
CA LEU A 3 14.84 -4.01 24.41
C LEU A 3 15.94 -4.40 25.41
N ILE A 4 15.60 -4.61 26.69
CA ILE A 4 16.55 -4.92 27.75
C ILE A 4 17.05 -6.37 27.61
N ASP A 5 16.14 -7.31 27.31
CA ASP A 5 16.45 -8.73 27.11
C ASP A 5 17.29 -8.98 25.84
N PHE A 6 17.13 -8.14 24.81
CA PHE A 6 17.96 -8.19 23.61
C PHE A 6 19.41 -7.73 23.87
N GLY A 7 19.58 -6.69 24.69
CA GLY A 7 20.90 -6.17 25.07
C GLY A 7 21.73 -7.20 25.84
N GLU A 8 21.16 -7.83 26.87
CA GLU A 8 21.85 -8.84 27.69
C GLU A 8 22.23 -10.10 26.89
N LYS A 9 21.37 -10.53 25.95
CA LYS A 9 21.67 -11.68 25.06
C LYS A 9 22.81 -11.42 24.08
N ILE A 10 22.94 -10.18 23.60
CA ILE A 10 24.01 -9.81 22.68
C ILE A 10 25.33 -9.59 23.43
N GLU A 11 25.29 -8.99 24.63
CA GLU A 11 26.47 -8.76 25.47
C GLU A 11 27.14 -10.07 25.91
N ASN A 12 26.35 -11.06 26.32
CA ASN A 12 26.84 -12.39 26.71
C ASN A 12 27.47 -13.20 25.55
N LYS A 13 27.14 -12.89 24.30
CA LYS A 13 27.73 -13.55 23.10
C LYS A 13 28.86 -12.74 22.45
N SER A 14 29.14 -11.53 22.94
CA SER A 14 30.11 -10.60 22.34
C SER A 14 31.57 -11.07 22.46
N SER A 15 31.88 -11.84 23.51
CA SER A 15 33.23 -12.33 23.83
C SER A 15 33.79 -13.33 22.82
N GLY A 16 32.92 -14.07 22.12
CA GLY A 16 33.34 -15.03 21.09
C GLY A 16 33.42 -14.45 19.68
N ASN A 17 32.81 -13.28 19.40
CA ASN A 17 32.70 -12.77 18.04
C ASN A 17 32.51 -11.24 17.98
N GLN A 18 33.47 -10.49 18.57
CA GLN A 18 33.41 -9.02 18.70
C GLN A 18 33.17 -8.27 17.39
N LYS A 19 33.68 -8.76 16.25
CA LYS A 19 33.43 -8.15 14.93
C LYS A 19 31.96 -8.20 14.53
N LEU A 20 31.29 -9.32 14.80
CA LEU A 20 29.87 -9.51 14.51
C LEU A 20 29.01 -8.66 15.44
N PHE A 21 29.39 -8.59 16.72
CA PHE A 21 28.74 -7.69 17.69
C PHE A 21 28.79 -6.24 17.21
N TYR A 22 29.99 -5.75 16.87
CA TYR A 22 30.17 -4.37 16.44
C TYR A 22 29.45 -4.08 15.12
N SER A 23 29.39 -5.03 14.18
CA SER A 23 28.65 -4.84 12.93
C SER A 23 27.13 -4.76 13.16
N ILE A 24 26.58 -5.59 14.05
CA ILE A 24 25.16 -5.55 14.41
C ILE A 24 24.82 -4.21 15.07
N VAL A 25 25.59 -3.79 16.08
CA VAL A 25 25.37 -2.51 16.78
C VAL A 25 25.50 -1.34 15.79
N LYS A 26 26.52 -1.35 14.93
CA LYS A 26 26.72 -0.31 13.91
C LYS A 26 25.57 -0.24 12.90
N ASN A 27 25.01 -1.38 12.49
CA ASN A 27 23.86 -1.43 11.59
C ASN A 27 22.56 -1.00 12.28
N LEU A 28 22.40 -1.30 13.57
CA LEU A 28 21.23 -0.91 14.36
C LEU A 28 21.19 0.61 14.60
N LEU A 29 22.37 1.20 14.84
CA LEU A 29 22.56 2.64 15.01
C LEU A 29 22.63 3.40 13.69
N GLN A 30 22.71 2.70 12.56
CA GLN A 30 22.71 3.35 11.26
C GLN A 30 21.30 3.84 10.96
N GLU A 31 21.13 5.17 11.03
CA GLU A 31 19.96 5.81 10.46
C GLU A 31 19.88 5.42 8.99
N LYS A 32 18.82 4.70 8.62
CA LYS A 32 18.54 4.37 7.22
C LYS A 32 18.34 5.70 6.49
N LYS A 33 19.38 6.18 5.83
CA LYS A 33 19.29 7.33 4.93
C LYS A 33 18.24 6.99 3.89
N GLN A 34 17.06 7.59 4.02
CA GLN A 34 16.05 7.41 3.00
C GLN A 34 16.62 7.95 1.70
N PRO A 35 16.57 7.17 0.60
CA PRO A 35 17.00 7.69 -0.68
C PRO A 35 16.16 8.92 -0.99
N SER A 36 16.81 10.01 -1.42
CA SER A 36 16.11 11.16 -1.96
C SER A 36 15.37 10.72 -3.22
N VAL A 37 14.05 10.60 -3.13
CA VAL A 37 13.22 10.24 -4.28
C VAL A 37 12.94 11.49 -5.09
N GLU A 38 13.41 11.49 -6.34
CA GLU A 38 13.08 12.52 -7.31
C GLU A 38 11.68 12.27 -7.89
N VAL A 39 10.84 13.30 -7.93
CA VAL A 39 9.53 13.24 -8.59
C VAL A 39 9.64 13.92 -9.94
N ARG A 40 9.34 13.19 -11.01
CA ARG A 40 9.37 13.68 -12.40
C ARG A 40 7.97 13.74 -13.02
N ASN A 41 7.76 14.67 -13.93
CA ASN A 41 6.56 14.69 -14.77
C ASN A 41 6.62 13.57 -15.84
N LYS A 42 5.62 13.50 -16.72
CA LYS A 42 5.54 12.45 -17.75
C LYS A 42 6.60 12.65 -18.84
N GLU A 43 7.03 13.88 -19.01
CA GLU A 43 8.04 14.33 -19.96
C GLU A 43 9.48 14.10 -19.43
N GLY A 44 9.62 13.65 -18.18
CA GLY A 44 10.89 13.31 -17.54
C GLY A 44 11.60 14.47 -16.83
N GLU A 45 10.96 15.64 -16.76
CA GLU A 45 11.47 16.83 -16.08
C GLU A 45 11.27 16.74 -14.57
N LEU A 46 12.24 17.23 -13.80
CA LEU A 46 12.23 17.21 -12.35
C LEU A 46 11.24 18.25 -11.79
N LEU A 47 10.39 17.83 -10.85
CA LEU A 47 9.48 18.71 -10.13
C LEU A 47 10.09 19.12 -8.79
N ASP A 48 10.41 20.40 -8.66
CA ASP A 48 11.04 21.01 -7.48
C ASP A 48 10.04 21.69 -6.53
N LYS A 49 8.89 22.13 -7.06
CA LYS A 49 7.83 22.80 -6.31
C LYS A 49 6.84 21.81 -5.70
N LYS A 50 6.49 22.03 -4.42
CA LYS A 50 5.54 21.21 -3.65
C LYS A 50 4.17 21.11 -4.34
N GLU A 51 3.69 22.21 -4.92
CA GLU A 51 2.41 22.26 -5.62
C GLU A 51 2.42 21.34 -6.83
N HIS A 52 3.52 21.31 -7.59
CA HIS A 52 3.67 20.47 -8.77
C HIS A 52 3.79 19.00 -8.39
N ILE A 53 4.55 18.69 -7.33
CA ILE A 53 4.69 17.33 -6.79
C ILE A 53 3.31 16.79 -6.37
N ASN A 54 2.53 17.57 -5.63
CA ASN A 54 1.20 17.17 -5.19
C ASN A 54 0.24 16.93 -6.37
N ARG A 55 0.26 17.81 -7.38
CA ARG A 55 -0.53 17.60 -8.62
C ARG A 55 -0.11 16.32 -9.34
N ARG A 56 1.20 16.05 -9.43
CA ARG A 56 1.73 14.84 -10.06
C ARG A 56 1.30 13.57 -9.34
N TRP A 57 1.31 13.56 -8.01
CA TRP A 57 0.81 12.44 -7.20
C TRP A 57 -0.69 12.23 -7.37
N LYS A 58 -1.48 13.30 -7.38
CA LYS A 58 -2.94 13.23 -7.61
C LYS A 58 -3.26 12.68 -9.01
N ALA A 59 -2.56 13.17 -10.04
CA ALA A 59 -2.73 12.66 -11.40
C ALA A 59 -2.32 11.18 -11.50
N TYR A 60 -1.20 10.81 -10.88
CA TYR A 60 -0.74 9.42 -10.86
C TYR A 60 -1.72 8.49 -10.15
N SER A 61 -2.25 8.89 -8.99
CA SER A 61 -3.21 8.07 -8.26
C SER A 61 -4.51 7.92 -9.03
N MET A 62 -4.97 8.98 -9.72
CA MET A 62 -6.12 8.92 -10.61
C MET A 62 -5.86 8.02 -11.83
N GLU A 63 -4.66 7.99 -12.39
CA GLU A 63 -4.31 7.07 -13.48
C GLU A 63 -4.25 5.61 -13.04
N LEU A 64 -3.79 5.36 -11.80
CA LEU A 64 -3.74 4.03 -11.23
C LEU A 64 -5.13 3.49 -10.87
N LEU A 65 -5.99 4.35 -10.30
CA LEU A 65 -7.29 3.96 -9.76
C LEU A 65 -8.43 4.14 -10.77
N GLY A 66 -8.30 5.11 -11.66
CA GLY A 66 -9.17 5.32 -12.80
C GLY A 66 -8.73 4.42 -13.94
N GLY A 67 -9.20 3.17 -13.93
CA GLY A 67 -9.22 2.36 -15.14
C GLY A 67 -9.77 3.19 -16.32
N LYS A 68 -9.23 2.94 -17.53
CA LYS A 68 -9.61 3.61 -18.79
C LYS A 68 -11.08 4.07 -18.77
N GLU A 69 -11.25 5.37 -19.03
CA GLU A 69 -12.53 6.08 -19.16
C GLU A 69 -13.15 6.58 -17.85
N ASN A 70 -12.73 7.76 -17.41
CA ASN A 70 -13.62 8.74 -16.78
C ASN A 70 -13.10 10.15 -17.10
N ASN A 71 -13.48 10.63 -18.27
CA ASN A 71 -13.20 11.97 -18.76
C ASN A 71 -14.16 12.98 -18.11
N THR A 72 -14.18 13.05 -16.78
CA THR A 72 -14.93 14.10 -16.08
C THR A 72 -14.03 15.31 -15.90
N LYS A 73 -14.12 16.23 -16.86
CA LYS A 73 -13.83 17.65 -16.64
C LYS A 73 -14.73 18.10 -15.47
N GLY A 74 -14.13 18.35 -14.31
CA GLY A 74 -14.82 18.89 -13.14
C GLY A 74 -14.14 20.17 -12.71
N GLU A 75 -14.84 21.27 -12.95
CA GLU A 75 -14.49 22.66 -12.70
C GLU A 75 -14.10 22.90 -11.22
N GLU A 76 -13.09 23.73 -11.01
CA GLU A 76 -12.87 24.40 -9.72
C GLU A 76 -14.03 25.38 -9.49
N GLY A 77 -14.93 25.06 -8.57
CA GLY A 77 -16.03 25.94 -8.18
C GLY A 77 -16.48 25.65 -6.75
N ARG A 78 -16.36 26.65 -5.88
CA ARG A 78 -17.00 26.70 -4.55
C ARG A 78 -18.53 26.66 -4.72
N ASP A 79 -19.20 26.04 -3.74
CA ASP A 79 -20.55 26.34 -3.21
C ASP A 79 -21.17 25.01 -2.73
N GLU A 80 -21.16 24.74 -1.42
CA GLU A 80 -22.21 25.10 -0.45
C GLU A 80 -23.43 24.18 -0.55
N ASP A 81 -23.64 23.40 0.52
CA ASP A 81 -24.87 22.71 0.93
C ASP A 81 -25.89 22.37 -0.15
N ARG A 82 -25.69 21.24 -0.84
CA ARG A 82 -26.80 20.50 -1.47
C ARG A 82 -26.75 19.02 -1.12
N ARG A 83 -27.42 18.74 0.01
CA ARG A 83 -28.33 17.61 0.24
C ARG A 83 -28.00 16.33 -0.52
N ILE A 84 -27.51 15.36 0.25
CA ILE A 84 -27.65 13.92 0.04
C ILE A 84 -29.07 13.60 -0.42
N THR A 85 -29.26 13.35 -1.71
CA THR A 85 -30.31 12.49 -2.28
C THR A 85 -30.14 12.44 -3.80
N SER A 86 -29.22 11.62 -4.25
CA SER A 86 -29.42 10.82 -5.46
C SER A 86 -28.94 9.43 -5.08
N ARG A 87 -29.92 8.56 -4.77
CA ARG A 87 -29.75 7.12 -4.82
C ARG A 87 -29.42 6.84 -6.28
N ASP A 88 -28.14 6.88 -6.61
CA ASP A 88 -27.66 6.37 -7.88
C ASP A 88 -28.08 4.90 -7.88
N GLU A 89 -29.07 4.60 -8.71
CA GLU A 89 -29.34 3.27 -9.20
C GLU A 89 -28.11 2.87 -10.03
N VAL A 90 -27.02 2.56 -9.33
CA VAL A 90 -25.98 1.72 -9.89
C VAL A 90 -26.72 0.44 -10.22
N ALA A 91 -26.89 0.17 -11.52
CA ALA A 91 -27.28 -1.15 -11.98
C ALA A 91 -26.18 -2.10 -11.47
N GLU A 92 -26.37 -2.64 -10.27
CA GLU A 92 -25.52 -3.68 -9.72
C GLU A 92 -25.64 -4.84 -10.72
N GLU A 93 -24.57 -5.07 -11.49
CA GLU A 93 -24.43 -6.29 -12.27
C GLU A 93 -24.65 -7.44 -11.29
N GLN A 94 -25.80 -8.11 -11.42
CA GLN A 94 -26.17 -9.16 -10.49
C GLN A 94 -25.14 -10.28 -10.62
N ILE A 95 -24.48 -10.61 -9.50
CA ILE A 95 -23.52 -11.72 -9.44
C ILE A 95 -24.24 -12.98 -9.95
N THR A 96 -23.70 -13.56 -11.01
CA THR A 96 -24.23 -14.76 -11.64
C THR A 96 -23.75 -16.02 -10.92
N ASN A 97 -24.54 -17.09 -10.99
CA ASN A 97 -24.12 -18.39 -10.48
C ASN A 97 -22.82 -18.90 -11.13
N GLY A 98 -22.53 -18.49 -12.38
CA GLY A 98 -21.30 -18.84 -13.07
C GLY A 98 -20.06 -18.22 -12.40
N GLU A 99 -20.14 -16.93 -12.05
CA GLU A 99 -19.07 -16.22 -11.35
C GLU A 99 -18.80 -16.80 -9.96
N ILE A 100 -19.86 -17.24 -9.25
CA ILE A 100 -19.73 -17.90 -7.96
C ILE A 100 -18.96 -19.23 -8.11
N VAL A 101 -19.32 -20.05 -9.09
CA VAL A 101 -18.65 -21.34 -9.34
C VAL A 101 -17.19 -21.12 -9.76
N GLU A 102 -16.92 -20.13 -10.61
CA GLU A 102 -15.55 -19.78 -11.01
C GLU A 102 -14.71 -19.31 -9.82
N ALA A 103 -15.27 -18.45 -8.96
CA ALA A 103 -14.60 -17.95 -7.76
C ALA A 103 -14.25 -19.09 -6.79
N ILE A 104 -15.21 -20.00 -6.52
CA ILE A 104 -14.97 -21.19 -5.68
C ILE A 104 -13.87 -22.05 -6.29
N THR A 105 -13.88 -22.25 -7.61
CA THR A 105 -12.86 -23.04 -8.31
C THR A 105 -11.46 -22.41 -8.16
N LYS A 106 -11.35 -21.08 -8.30
CA LYS A 106 -10.09 -20.35 -8.07
C LYS A 106 -9.61 -20.41 -6.62
N MET A 107 -10.54 -20.47 -5.66
CA MET A 107 -10.22 -20.58 -4.24
C MET A 107 -9.72 -21.99 -3.84
N LYS A 108 -10.11 -23.04 -4.58
CA LYS A 108 -9.68 -24.45 -4.40
C LYS A 108 -8.25 -24.72 -4.92
N ASN A 109 -7.31 -23.82 -4.66
CA ASN A 109 -5.91 -23.92 -5.08
C ASN A 109 -4.96 -24.41 -3.97
N GLY A 110 -5.46 -25.20 -3.00
CA GLY A 110 -4.65 -25.63 -1.84
C GLY A 110 -4.14 -24.46 -0.99
N THR A 111 -4.87 -23.34 -0.98
CA THR A 111 -4.50 -22.16 -0.22
C THR A 111 -4.64 -22.41 1.28
N ALA A 112 -3.76 -21.79 2.07
CA ALA A 112 -3.83 -21.89 3.52
C ALA A 112 -5.13 -21.25 4.02
N THR A 113 -5.73 -21.91 5.00
CA THR A 113 -6.90 -21.46 5.74
C THR A 113 -6.73 -20.06 6.33
N GLY A 114 -7.81 -19.28 6.30
CA GLY A 114 -7.87 -17.94 6.89
C GLY A 114 -7.79 -17.95 8.41
N CYS A 115 -7.89 -16.78 9.04
CA CYS A 115 -7.88 -16.66 10.50
C CYS A 115 -9.06 -17.39 11.20
N ASP A 116 -10.11 -17.71 10.44
CA ASP A 116 -11.32 -18.38 10.88
C ASP A 116 -11.22 -19.92 10.89
N GLY A 117 -10.13 -20.51 10.38
CA GLY A 117 -9.96 -21.96 10.40
C GLY A 117 -10.73 -22.70 9.29
N MET A 118 -11.40 -22.01 8.36
CA MET A 118 -12.19 -22.64 7.30
C MET A 118 -11.41 -22.81 5.98
N ASN A 119 -11.53 -23.97 5.35
CA ASN A 119 -10.96 -24.24 4.03
C ASN A 119 -12.05 -24.22 2.94
N THR A 120 -11.64 -23.97 1.70
CA THR A 120 -12.55 -23.99 0.53
C THR A 120 -12.86 -25.42 0.05
N GLU A 121 -12.17 -26.42 0.59
CA GLU A 121 -12.32 -27.83 0.26
C GLU A 121 -13.27 -28.51 1.26
N ILE A 122 -14.57 -28.47 0.94
CA ILE A 122 -15.55 -29.44 1.44
C ILE A 122 -15.54 -30.64 0.49
#